data_AF-A0A0C2Z139-F1
#
_entry.id   AF-A0A0C2Z139-F1
#
_cell.length_a   1.000
_cell.length_b   1.000
_cell.length_c   1.000
_cell.angle_alpha   90.00
_cell.angle_beta   90.00
_cell.angle_gamma   90.00
#
_symmetry.space_group_name_H-M   'P 1'
#
loop_
_entity.id
_entity.type
_entity.pdbx_description
1 polymer ?
#
loop_
_entity_poly.entity_id
_entity_poly.type
_entity_poly.pdbx_seq_one_letter_code
_entity_poly.pdbx_strand_id
1 'polypeptide(L)'
;MKRGFLNGSKAKRQLEAKVSNQSPNASRAAGPNIEYPARENAPRPQINEAETLKNNVPAPTAIPINLTKPGMQLAPVPKTAQKNYIIKNTADMGKGIFATRDIKAYELVFAERPILITHNGIPPPIYLGGNKGLQGLCRRRPRGRWTFLAQLRGALDRMKEEDKQAFMDLAQVPSFGEHWGPLGRRIQTNSFGIMGLDPKIYSGIGKVASFMNHSCCPNVIQNFDLPTLSITFAAVRDIKKGEQIVYSYTDIYQPAAARQQDVAKYSFRCKCKACIGYTSDIDKFRATYREALSNLFAYQNRFLRNPLVTEQALNPVYQFKSSSIKAGIETSDADKIILETLEMVNERKGDGKEVLRLGEEKKCLLKLFPEN
;
A
#
# COMPACT_ATOMS: atom_id res chain seq x y z
N MET A 1 -36.98 -34.77 -0.62
CA MET A 1 -37.18 -35.48 -1.91
C MET A 1 -35.85 -35.58 -2.63
N LYS A 2 -35.60 -36.74 -3.25
CA LYS A 2 -34.37 -37.13 -3.94
C LYS A 2 -34.24 -36.48 -5.34
N ARG A 3 -32.99 -36.49 -5.86
CA ARG A 3 -32.52 -36.42 -7.27
C ARG A 3 -32.44 -35.02 -7.91
N GLY A 4 -31.45 -34.71 -8.76
CA GLY A 4 -30.50 -35.59 -9.44
C GLY A 4 -29.24 -34.87 -9.97
N PHE A 5 -28.12 -35.60 -9.89
CA PHE A 5 -26.89 -35.36 -10.62
C PHE A 5 -27.05 -35.85 -12.07
N LEU A 6 -26.57 -35.07 -13.04
CA LEU A 6 -26.32 -35.54 -14.40
C LEU A 6 -24.82 -35.49 -14.70
N ASN A 7 -24.29 -36.69 -14.98
CA ASN A 7 -22.96 -36.98 -15.49
C ASN A 7 -22.81 -36.44 -16.92
N GLY A 8 -21.67 -35.81 -17.19
CA GLY A 8 -21.23 -35.39 -18.53
C GLY A 8 -19.75 -35.70 -18.77
N SER A 9 -19.26 -36.85 -18.31
CA SER A 9 -17.93 -37.37 -18.60
C SER A 9 -17.91 -38.05 -19.97
N LYS A 10 -17.73 -37.30 -21.07
CA LYS A 10 -17.40 -37.84 -22.40
C LYS A 10 -17.02 -36.74 -23.41
N ALA A 11 -16.15 -35.80 -23.03
CA ALA A 11 -15.61 -34.79 -23.97
C ALA A 11 -14.15 -34.40 -23.69
N LYS A 12 -13.38 -35.23 -22.96
CA LYS A 12 -12.00 -34.90 -22.57
C LYS A 12 -10.96 -35.99 -22.86
N ARG A 13 -11.24 -36.86 -23.84
CA ARG A 13 -10.30 -37.85 -24.37
C ARG A 13 -10.45 -37.92 -25.88
N GLN A 14 -9.93 -36.92 -26.58
CA GLN A 14 -9.59 -36.93 -28.02
C GLN A 14 -9.11 -35.52 -28.40
N LEU A 15 -8.02 -35.04 -27.80
CA LEU A 15 -7.28 -33.86 -28.29
C LEU A 15 -5.82 -33.82 -27.76
N GLU A 16 -5.30 -34.99 -27.37
CA GLU A 16 -3.90 -35.21 -27.03
C GLU A 16 -3.41 -36.43 -27.82
N ALA A 17 -3.32 -36.30 -29.14
CA ALA A 17 -2.48 -37.11 -30.01
C ALA A 17 -2.56 -36.56 -31.43
N LYS A 18 -1.39 -36.29 -32.02
CA LYS A 18 -1.14 -35.67 -33.35
C LYS A 18 -1.18 -34.15 -33.32
N VAL A 19 -0.03 -33.53 -33.14
CA VAL A 19 0.78 -32.93 -34.22
C VAL A 19 2.15 -32.62 -33.62
N SER A 20 3.13 -33.49 -33.89
CA SER A 20 4.54 -33.10 -33.87
C SER A 20 4.87 -32.50 -35.24
N ASN A 21 5.91 -31.65 -35.23
CA ASN A 21 6.69 -31.21 -36.37
C ASN A 21 5.97 -30.36 -37.44
N GLN A 22 6.25 -29.05 -37.42
CA GLN A 22 6.91 -28.28 -38.49
C GLN A 22 6.56 -26.78 -38.36
N SER A 23 7.58 -25.94 -38.22
CA SER A 23 7.46 -24.48 -38.42
C SER A 23 7.15 -24.19 -39.89
N PRO A 24 6.41 -23.10 -40.16
CA PRO A 24 6.80 -22.23 -41.26
C PRO A 24 6.77 -20.73 -40.94
N ASN A 25 7.65 -20.06 -41.68
CA ASN A 25 7.89 -18.62 -41.81
C ASN A 25 6.71 -17.81 -42.36
N ALA A 26 6.89 -16.47 -42.28
CA ALA A 26 6.23 -15.35 -42.98
C ALA A 26 5.10 -14.65 -42.20
N SER A 27 4.98 -13.33 -42.12
CA SER A 27 5.77 -12.19 -42.60
C SER A 27 5.30 -10.96 -41.81
N ARG A 28 6.22 -10.09 -41.33
CA ARG A 28 5.88 -8.78 -40.75
C ARG A 28 6.17 -7.71 -41.79
N ALA A 29 5.14 -6.94 -42.15
CA ALA A 29 5.26 -5.76 -43.00
C ALA A 29 6.08 -4.66 -42.27
N ALA A 30 6.95 -4.00 -43.04
CA ALA A 30 7.91 -2.99 -42.60
C ALA A 30 7.25 -1.62 -42.34
N GLY A 31 7.63 -0.98 -41.23
CA GLY A 31 7.56 0.47 -41.04
C GLY A 31 8.96 1.09 -41.24
N PRO A 32 9.07 2.40 -41.50
CA PRO A 32 10.28 3.00 -42.05
C PRO A 32 11.47 2.97 -41.08
N ASN A 33 12.64 2.60 -41.62
CA ASN A 33 13.94 2.60 -40.95
C ASN A 33 14.36 4.03 -40.59
N ILE A 34 14.61 4.27 -39.30
CA ILE A 34 15.41 5.42 -38.84
C ILE A 34 16.77 4.83 -38.43
N GLU A 35 17.80 5.08 -39.24
CA GLU A 35 19.18 4.70 -38.91
C GLU A 35 19.73 5.58 -37.79
N TYR A 36 20.19 4.96 -36.70
CA TYR A 36 21.01 5.60 -35.69
C TYR A 36 22.48 5.23 -35.93
N PRO A 37 23.42 6.20 -35.89
CA PRO A 37 24.83 5.91 -36.10
C PRO A 37 25.40 5.02 -34.99
N ALA A 38 26.30 4.10 -35.38
CA ALA A 38 26.98 3.19 -34.48
C ALA A 38 27.78 3.97 -33.42
N ARG A 39 27.55 3.64 -32.13
CA ARG A 39 28.33 4.21 -31.02
C ARG A 39 29.75 3.66 -31.05
N GLU A 40 30.72 4.54 -31.29
CA GLU A 40 32.13 4.31 -31.03
C GLU A 40 32.39 4.01 -29.54
N ASN A 41 33.35 3.13 -29.29
CA ASN A 41 33.79 2.69 -27.96
C ASN A 41 34.47 3.84 -27.20
N ALA A 42 33.69 4.61 -26.43
CA ALA A 42 34.24 5.49 -25.39
C ALA A 42 34.56 4.67 -24.11
N PRO A 43 35.73 4.84 -23.48
CA PRO A 43 36.09 4.12 -22.27
C PRO A 43 35.18 4.52 -21.11
N ARG A 44 34.66 3.51 -20.40
CA ARG A 44 33.75 3.65 -19.26
C ARG A 44 34.53 4.28 -18.08
N PRO A 45 34.08 5.38 -17.47
CA PRO A 45 34.78 5.96 -16.32
C PRO A 45 34.74 4.97 -15.15
N GLN A 46 35.91 4.64 -14.61
CA GLN A 46 36.02 3.85 -13.39
C GLN A 46 35.59 4.71 -12.21
N ILE A 47 34.34 4.54 -11.80
CA ILE A 47 33.82 5.07 -10.54
C ILE A 47 34.17 4.07 -9.45
N ASN A 48 35.06 4.46 -8.55
CA ASN A 48 35.44 3.68 -7.38
C ASN A 48 34.26 3.71 -6.38
N GLU A 49 33.54 2.61 -6.25
CA GLU A 49 32.31 2.47 -5.42
C GLU A 49 32.56 2.69 -3.90
N ALA A 50 33.81 2.89 -3.47
CA ALA A 50 34.17 3.12 -2.08
C ALA A 50 34.02 4.58 -1.59
N GLU A 51 33.89 5.57 -2.48
CA GLU A 51 33.93 7.00 -2.07
C GLU A 51 32.57 7.72 -2.01
N THR A 52 31.48 7.12 -2.48
CA THR A 52 30.14 7.76 -2.45
C THR A 52 29.35 7.57 -1.15
N LEU A 53 29.94 6.93 -0.13
CA LEU A 53 29.36 6.72 1.20
C LEU A 53 29.95 7.66 2.27
N LYS A 54 30.02 8.97 1.98
CA LYS A 54 30.44 9.99 2.97
C LYS A 54 29.47 11.17 3.11
N ASN A 55 28.21 11.01 2.70
CA ASN A 55 27.16 11.95 3.10
C ASN A 55 26.41 11.36 4.30
N ASN A 56 26.74 11.87 5.48
CA ASN A 56 26.07 11.58 6.77
C ASN A 56 24.61 12.06 6.74
N VAL A 57 23.74 11.31 6.06
CA VAL A 57 22.34 11.23 6.48
C VAL A 57 22.34 10.26 7.65
N PRO A 58 21.99 10.67 8.88
CA PRO A 58 21.87 9.73 9.97
C PRO A 58 20.89 8.64 9.54
N ALA A 59 21.33 7.38 9.55
CA ALA A 59 20.41 6.26 9.42
C ALA A 59 19.28 6.48 10.43
N PRO A 60 18.00 6.28 10.06
CA PRO A 60 16.90 6.41 11.01
C PRO A 60 17.31 5.60 12.22
N THR A 61 17.28 6.24 13.38
CA THR A 61 17.75 5.62 14.63
C THR A 61 16.80 4.47 14.89
N ALA A 62 17.13 3.29 14.38
CA ALA A 62 16.38 2.10 14.61
C ALA A 62 16.48 1.89 16.11
N ILE A 63 15.44 2.28 16.85
CA ILE A 63 15.26 1.81 18.22
C ILE A 63 15.27 0.29 18.04
N PRO A 64 16.32 -0.43 18.48
CA PRO A 64 16.34 -1.86 18.28
C PRO A 64 15.35 -2.41 19.29
N ILE A 65 14.08 -2.48 18.88
CA ILE A 65 13.08 -3.23 19.62
C ILE A 65 13.47 -4.68 19.42
N ASN A 66 14.31 -5.15 20.33
CA ASN A 66 14.65 -6.55 20.41
C ASN A 66 13.42 -7.28 20.93
N LEU A 67 12.54 -7.70 20.01
CA LEU A 67 11.34 -8.49 20.27
C LEU A 67 11.61 -9.78 21.05
N THR A 68 12.88 -10.15 21.27
CA THR A 68 13.32 -11.31 22.05
C THR A 68 13.74 -11.01 23.48
N LYS A 69 13.74 -9.74 23.94
CA LYS A 69 13.99 -9.42 25.37
C LYS A 69 12.81 -9.90 26.22
N PRO A 70 13.01 -10.84 27.17
CA PRO A 70 11.99 -11.18 28.16
C PRO A 70 11.63 -9.94 28.99
N GLY A 71 10.34 -9.66 29.17
CA GLY A 71 9.87 -8.55 30.00
C GLY A 71 9.66 -7.20 29.29
N MET A 72 9.64 -7.15 27.95
CA MET A 72 9.27 -5.92 27.23
C MET A 72 7.80 -5.57 27.49
N GLN A 73 7.57 -4.47 28.21
CA GLN A 73 6.22 -3.94 28.42
C GLN A 73 5.82 -3.09 27.20
N LEU A 74 4.97 -3.66 26.34
CA LEU A 74 4.43 -2.94 25.19
C LEU A 74 3.57 -1.77 25.66
N ALA A 75 3.73 -0.61 25.02
CA ALA A 75 2.86 0.52 25.25
C ALA A 75 1.39 0.18 24.91
N PRO A 76 0.40 0.79 25.57
CA PRO A 76 -1.01 0.58 25.26
C PRO A 76 -1.33 0.96 23.80
N VAL A 77 -2.08 0.10 23.11
CA VAL A 77 -2.55 0.40 21.75
C VAL A 77 -3.45 1.64 21.79
N PRO A 78 -3.26 2.64 20.89
CA PRO A 78 -4.15 3.78 20.80
C PRO A 78 -5.59 3.35 20.54
N LYS A 79 -6.54 3.96 21.24
CA LYS A 79 -7.97 3.67 21.09
C LYS A 79 -8.74 4.94 20.83
N THR A 80 -9.79 4.82 20.03
CA THR A 80 -10.83 5.84 19.96
C THR A 80 -11.67 5.80 21.22
N ALA A 81 -12.25 6.94 21.61
CA ALA A 81 -13.10 7.02 22.81
C ALA A 81 -14.30 6.05 22.74
N GLN A 82 -14.82 5.82 21.53
CA GLN A 82 -15.89 4.86 21.24
C GLN A 82 -15.64 4.22 19.87
N LYS A 83 -16.11 2.97 19.71
CA LYS A 83 -16.03 2.26 18.43
C LYS A 83 -16.79 3.04 17.35
N ASN A 84 -16.05 3.52 16.35
CA ASN A 84 -16.54 4.36 15.25
C ASN A 84 -16.73 3.59 13.93
N TYR A 85 -16.71 2.25 13.97
CA TYR A 85 -16.89 1.41 12.79
C TYR A 85 -17.70 0.14 13.06
N ILE A 86 -18.26 -0.43 12.00
CA ILE A 86 -18.97 -1.72 11.97
C ILE A 86 -18.53 -2.54 10.76
N ILE A 87 -18.54 -3.87 10.90
CA ILE A 87 -18.23 -4.80 9.80
C ILE A 87 -19.55 -5.32 9.22
N LYS A 88 -19.73 -5.22 7.91
CA LYS A 88 -20.93 -5.67 7.18
C LYS A 88 -20.55 -6.40 5.90
N ASN A 89 -21.46 -7.21 5.37
CA ASN A 89 -21.30 -7.78 4.03
C ASN A 89 -21.37 -6.68 2.96
N THR A 90 -20.67 -6.91 1.87
CA THR A 90 -20.60 -6.09 0.66
C THR A 90 -21.05 -6.93 -0.53
N ALA A 91 -21.39 -6.27 -1.63
CA ALA A 91 -21.89 -6.98 -2.80
C ALA A 91 -20.82 -7.82 -3.52
N ASP A 92 -19.55 -7.40 -3.47
CA ASP A 92 -18.49 -7.91 -4.35
C ASP A 92 -17.15 -8.26 -3.68
N MET A 93 -16.89 -7.78 -2.46
CA MET A 93 -15.59 -7.98 -1.78
C MET A 93 -15.73 -8.68 -0.41
N GLY A 94 -16.81 -9.43 -0.20
CA GLY A 94 -17.05 -10.12 1.07
C GLY A 94 -17.46 -9.16 2.17
N LYS A 95 -16.74 -9.09 3.29
CA LYS A 95 -17.04 -8.17 4.40
C LYS A 95 -16.21 -6.90 4.29
N GLY A 96 -16.81 -5.77 4.64
CA GLY A 96 -16.20 -4.44 4.63
C GLY A 96 -16.38 -3.71 5.96
N ILE A 97 -15.50 -2.77 6.25
CA ILE A 97 -15.59 -1.87 7.41
C ILE A 97 -16.30 -0.58 7.01
N PHE A 98 -17.26 -0.12 7.82
CA PHE A 98 -18.06 1.08 7.55
C PHE A 98 -18.08 2.00 8.77
N ALA A 99 -17.99 3.31 8.54
CA ALA A 99 -18.02 4.31 9.60
C ALA A 99 -19.42 4.38 10.26
N THR A 100 -19.47 4.45 11.59
CA THR A 100 -20.73 4.60 12.36
C THR A 100 -21.10 6.04 12.66
N ARG A 101 -20.16 6.96 12.45
CA ARG A 101 -20.29 8.41 12.55
C ARG A 101 -19.39 9.08 11.52
N ASP A 102 -19.48 10.40 11.43
CA ASP A 102 -18.48 11.18 10.71
C ASP A 102 -17.12 11.06 11.43
N ILE A 103 -16.05 10.81 10.65
CA ILE A 103 -14.66 10.72 11.09
C ILE A 103 -13.90 11.82 10.37
N LYS A 104 -13.16 12.64 11.10
CA LYS A 104 -12.43 13.77 10.54
C LYS A 104 -11.11 13.37 9.89
N ALA A 105 -10.66 14.17 8.92
CA ALA A 105 -9.31 14.03 8.37
C ALA A 105 -8.27 13.97 9.50
N TYR A 106 -7.30 13.06 9.37
CA TYR A 106 -6.24 12.79 10.34
C TYR A 106 -6.74 12.34 11.72
N GLU A 107 -7.98 11.85 11.80
CA GLU A 107 -8.48 11.19 13.00
C GLU A 107 -8.14 9.70 12.97
N LEU A 108 -7.80 9.14 14.14
CA LEU A 108 -7.64 7.70 14.32
C LEU A 108 -8.97 6.98 14.00
N VAL A 109 -8.94 6.04 13.05
CA VAL A 109 -10.07 5.14 12.82
C VAL A 109 -10.00 4.01 13.84
N PHE A 110 -8.92 3.23 13.82
CA PHE A 110 -8.61 2.23 14.83
C PHE A 110 -7.13 1.85 14.79
N ALA A 111 -6.65 1.27 15.88
CA ALA A 111 -5.37 0.57 15.92
C ALA A 111 -5.55 -0.80 16.59
N GLU A 112 -4.77 -1.79 16.16
CA GLU A 112 -4.78 -3.12 16.75
C GLU A 112 -3.40 -3.77 16.69
N ARG A 113 -3.11 -4.67 17.63
CA ARG A 113 -1.94 -5.54 17.51
C ARG A 113 -2.23 -6.61 16.47
N PRO A 114 -1.29 -6.92 15.55
CA PRO A 114 -1.45 -8.07 14.67
C PRO A 114 -1.63 -9.35 15.49
N ILE A 115 -2.58 -10.18 15.10
CA ILE A 115 -2.71 -11.54 15.67
C ILE A 115 -1.56 -12.45 15.22
N LEU A 116 -0.94 -12.10 14.09
CA LEU A 116 0.24 -12.77 13.56
C LEU A 116 1.15 -11.76 12.87
N ILE A 117 2.44 -11.81 13.19
CA ILE A 117 3.51 -11.16 12.42
C ILE A 117 4.34 -12.28 11.77
N THR A 118 4.55 -12.16 10.47
CA THR A 118 5.36 -13.12 9.71
C THR A 118 6.46 -12.40 8.94
N HIS A 119 7.59 -13.07 8.75
CA HIS A 119 8.62 -12.62 7.82
C HIS A 119 8.15 -12.87 6.38
N ASN A 120 8.57 -12.02 5.44
CA ASN A 120 8.18 -12.12 4.02
C ASN A 120 8.87 -13.28 3.26
N GLY A 121 8.74 -14.51 3.74
CA GLY A 121 8.84 -15.70 2.88
C GLY A 121 7.69 -15.79 1.87
N ILE A 122 6.64 -15.02 2.10
CA ILE A 122 5.46 -14.85 1.27
C ILE A 122 5.39 -13.35 0.94
N PRO A 123 5.65 -12.90 -0.31
CA PRO A 123 5.58 -11.49 -0.62
C PRO A 123 4.14 -11.00 -0.45
N PRO A 124 3.90 -9.89 0.30
CA PRO A 124 2.61 -9.26 0.33
C PRO A 124 2.27 -8.79 -1.10
N PRO A 125 0.99 -8.82 -1.46
CA PRO A 125 0.53 -8.42 -2.79
C PRO A 125 0.82 -6.95 -3.16
N ILE A 126 1.17 -6.10 -2.20
CA ILE A 126 1.62 -4.72 -2.44
C ILE A 126 3.00 -4.55 -1.83
N TYR A 127 3.88 -4.01 -2.65
CA TYR A 127 5.14 -3.47 -2.21
C TYR A 127 5.14 -1.99 -2.62
N LEU A 128 4.93 -1.09 -1.66
CA LEU A 128 5.14 0.35 -1.84
C LEU A 128 6.64 0.61 -1.84
N GLY A 129 7.32 0.25 -2.92
CA GLY A 129 8.77 0.41 -3.02
C GLY A 129 9.44 -0.56 -4.00
N GLY A 130 9.24 -0.31 -5.30
CA GLY A 130 10.24 -0.42 -6.38
C GLY A 130 11.03 -1.71 -6.67
N ASN A 131 11.24 -2.63 -5.73
CA ASN A 131 12.18 -3.74 -5.93
C ASN A 131 11.49 -5.01 -6.41
N LYS A 132 11.34 -5.12 -7.74
CA LYS A 132 10.94 -6.35 -8.44
C LYS A 132 11.86 -7.57 -8.13
N GLY A 133 13.04 -7.34 -7.54
CA GLY A 133 14.02 -8.39 -7.21
C GLY A 133 13.63 -9.36 -6.08
N LEU A 134 12.76 -8.96 -5.14
CA LEU A 134 12.39 -9.81 -3.99
C LEU A 134 11.36 -10.91 -4.31
N GLN A 135 10.58 -10.75 -5.39
CA GLN A 135 9.71 -11.82 -5.89
C GLN A 135 10.52 -13.06 -6.32
N GLY A 136 11.79 -12.89 -6.68
CA GLY A 136 12.70 -13.96 -7.10
C GLY A 136 13.29 -14.80 -5.96
N LEU A 137 13.45 -14.24 -4.76
CA LEU A 137 14.07 -14.96 -3.63
C LEU A 137 13.17 -16.04 -3.03
N CYS A 138 11.85 -15.80 -2.96
CA CYS A 138 10.91 -16.71 -2.32
C CYS A 138 10.55 -17.94 -3.18
N ARG A 139 10.78 -17.88 -4.50
CA ARG A 139 10.39 -18.94 -5.45
C ARG A 139 11.34 -20.15 -5.48
N ARG A 140 12.53 -20.10 -4.87
CA ARG A 140 13.64 -21.00 -5.23
C ARG A 140 14.08 -22.07 -4.22
N ARG A 141 13.44 -22.27 -3.06
CA ARG A 141 13.89 -23.34 -2.11
C ARG A 141 12.74 -24.13 -1.46
N PRO A 142 12.54 -25.43 -1.81
CA PRO A 142 11.58 -26.32 -1.17
C PRO A 142 11.74 -26.44 0.36
N ARG A 143 12.99 -26.36 0.87
CA ARG A 143 13.28 -26.33 2.32
C ARG A 143 12.71 -25.10 3.02
N GLY A 144 12.69 -23.93 2.36
CA GLY A 144 12.16 -22.70 2.93
C GLY A 144 10.64 -22.76 3.17
N ARG A 145 9.90 -23.45 2.27
CA ARG A 145 8.45 -23.66 2.41
C ARG A 145 8.12 -24.51 3.63
N TRP A 146 8.78 -25.65 3.81
CA TRP A 146 8.53 -26.55 4.93
C TRP A 146 8.83 -25.89 6.27
N THR A 147 9.99 -25.25 6.39
CA THR A 147 10.37 -24.50 7.60
C THR A 147 9.37 -23.38 7.89
N PHE A 148 8.94 -22.64 6.86
CA PHE A 148 7.94 -21.59 7.02
C PHE A 148 6.59 -22.13 7.51
N LEU A 149 6.08 -23.20 6.91
CA LEU A 149 4.82 -23.81 7.33
C LEU A 149 4.89 -24.43 8.73
N ALA A 150 6.04 -24.99 9.11
CA ALA A 150 6.29 -25.49 10.47
C ALA A 150 6.31 -24.34 11.49
N GLN A 151 7.00 -23.24 11.18
CA GLN A 151 7.00 -22.03 12.01
C GLN A 151 5.59 -21.45 12.17
N LEU A 152 4.83 -21.40 11.07
CA LEU A 152 3.46 -20.92 11.08
C LEU A 152 2.56 -21.80 11.95
N ARG A 153 2.63 -23.13 11.81
CA ARG A 153 1.89 -24.07 12.67
C ARG A 153 2.25 -23.87 14.14
N GLY A 154 3.55 -23.82 14.45
CA GLY A 154 4.01 -23.56 15.81
C GLY A 154 3.57 -22.19 16.36
N ALA A 155 3.41 -21.17 15.51
CA ALA A 155 2.83 -19.90 15.91
C ALA A 155 1.33 -20.03 16.22
N LEU A 156 0.57 -20.69 15.35
CA LEU A 156 -0.87 -20.94 15.53
C LEU A 156 -1.14 -21.79 16.78
N ASP A 157 -0.29 -22.75 17.11
CA ASP A 157 -0.44 -23.62 18.29
C ASP A 157 -0.17 -22.87 19.61
N ARG A 158 0.51 -21.71 19.56
CA ARG A 158 0.74 -20.84 20.71
C ARG A 158 -0.28 -19.70 20.83
N MET A 159 -1.16 -19.53 19.84
CA MET A 159 -2.20 -18.51 19.90
C MET A 159 -3.29 -18.90 20.89
N LYS A 160 -3.97 -17.89 21.44
CA LYS A 160 -5.27 -18.12 22.10
C LYS A 160 -6.25 -18.70 21.09
N GLU A 161 -7.12 -19.61 21.53
CA GLU A 161 -8.11 -20.26 20.63
C GLU A 161 -8.96 -19.24 19.87
N GLU A 162 -9.36 -18.15 20.51
CA GLU A 162 -10.12 -17.07 19.88
C GLU A 162 -9.37 -16.39 18.71
N ASP A 163 -8.05 -16.25 18.81
CA ASP A 163 -7.23 -15.61 17.77
C ASP A 163 -6.83 -16.60 16.68
N LYS A 164 -6.59 -17.87 17.06
CA LYS A 164 -6.42 -18.98 16.12
C LYS A 164 -7.66 -19.14 15.25
N GLN A 165 -8.85 -19.17 15.86
CA GLN A 165 -10.11 -19.27 15.13
C GLN A 165 -10.32 -18.05 14.23
N ALA A 166 -10.08 -16.84 14.75
CA ALA A 166 -10.19 -15.62 13.93
C ALA A 166 -9.26 -15.65 12.71
N PHE A 167 -8.03 -16.15 12.85
CA PHE A 167 -7.12 -16.35 11.72
C PHE A 167 -7.65 -17.39 10.73
N MET A 168 -8.15 -18.52 11.21
CA MET A 168 -8.67 -19.60 10.36
C MET A 168 -9.93 -19.20 9.59
N ASP A 169 -10.73 -18.30 10.14
CA ASP A 169 -11.94 -17.74 9.52
C ASP A 169 -11.65 -16.66 8.46
N LEU A 170 -10.39 -16.20 8.35
CA LEU A 170 -10.01 -15.22 7.33
C LEU A 170 -10.22 -15.76 5.91
N ALA A 171 -10.62 -14.85 5.03
CA ALA A 171 -10.78 -15.13 3.62
C ALA A 171 -9.45 -15.61 2.99
N GLN A 172 -9.56 -16.45 1.97
CA GLN A 172 -8.42 -16.86 1.15
C GLN A 172 -8.83 -16.77 -0.31
N VAL A 173 -8.02 -16.11 -1.13
CA VAL A 173 -8.26 -16.09 -2.58
C VAL A 173 -7.48 -17.25 -3.24
N PRO A 174 -8.14 -18.14 -4.00
CA PRO A 174 -7.47 -19.31 -4.58
C PRO A 174 -6.33 -18.99 -5.57
N SER A 175 -6.41 -17.85 -6.26
CA SER A 175 -5.39 -17.35 -7.19
C SER A 175 -4.06 -17.02 -6.50
N PHE A 176 -4.06 -16.82 -5.19
CA PHE A 176 -2.84 -16.65 -4.42
C PHE A 176 -2.16 -18.00 -4.17
N GLY A 177 -0.87 -18.08 -4.50
CA GLY A 177 0.06 -19.02 -3.91
C GLY A 177 -0.43 -20.46 -3.80
N GLU A 178 -0.70 -21.14 -4.92
CA GLU A 178 -1.05 -22.57 -4.92
C GLU A 178 -0.05 -23.42 -4.10
N HIS A 179 1.23 -23.02 -4.16
CA HIS A 179 2.35 -23.60 -3.44
C HIS A 179 2.47 -23.22 -1.95
N TRP A 180 1.61 -22.39 -1.36
CA TRP A 180 1.65 -22.12 0.09
C TRP A 180 0.52 -22.79 0.88
N GLY A 181 -0.43 -23.41 0.18
CA GLY A 181 -1.60 -24.05 0.81
C GLY A 181 -2.52 -23.06 1.53
N PRO A 182 -3.58 -23.55 2.21
CA PRO A 182 -4.64 -22.70 2.74
C PRO A 182 -4.19 -21.64 3.76
N LEU A 183 -3.17 -21.95 4.56
CA LEU A 183 -2.64 -21.01 5.57
C LEU A 183 -1.88 -19.86 4.91
N GLY A 184 -1.05 -20.15 3.90
CA GLY A 184 -0.33 -19.10 3.19
C GLY A 184 -1.24 -18.22 2.35
N ARG A 185 -2.34 -18.76 1.79
CA ARG A 185 -3.34 -17.95 1.06
C ARG A 185 -4.04 -16.96 1.97
N ARG A 186 -4.35 -17.34 3.23
CA ARG A 186 -4.89 -16.42 4.23
C ARG A 186 -3.93 -15.28 4.53
N ILE A 187 -2.64 -15.60 4.72
CA ILE A 187 -1.61 -14.59 4.92
C ILE A 187 -1.56 -13.64 3.71
N GLN A 188 -1.42 -14.17 2.48
CA GLN A 188 -1.34 -13.34 1.27
C GLN A 188 -2.57 -12.45 1.06
N THR A 189 -3.75 -12.95 1.40
CA THR A 189 -5.00 -12.22 1.19
C THR A 189 -5.17 -11.07 2.18
N ASN A 190 -4.72 -11.24 3.43
CA ASN A 190 -5.12 -10.38 4.55
C ASN A 190 -3.97 -9.60 5.21
N SER A 191 -2.74 -9.75 4.72
CA SER A 191 -1.58 -9.13 5.38
C SER A 191 -1.33 -7.68 4.97
N PHE A 192 -0.87 -6.88 5.94
CA PHE A 192 -0.41 -5.51 5.77
C PHE A 192 1.11 -5.45 5.88
N GLY A 193 1.75 -4.62 5.07
CA GLY A 193 3.20 -4.39 5.17
C GLY A 193 3.55 -3.72 6.50
N ILE A 194 4.54 -4.25 7.21
CA ILE A 194 5.10 -3.63 8.41
C ILE A 194 6.43 -2.99 8.01
N MET A 195 6.47 -1.66 8.06
CA MET A 195 7.69 -0.86 7.87
C MET A 195 8.32 -0.55 9.25
N GLY A 196 9.63 -0.34 9.29
CA GLY A 196 10.37 0.01 10.52
C GLY A 196 11.08 -1.15 11.24
N LEU A 197 10.84 -2.40 10.84
CA LEU A 197 11.64 -3.55 11.29
C LEU A 197 12.75 -3.84 10.24
N ASP A 198 14.02 -3.65 10.62
CA ASP A 198 15.24 -3.87 9.81
C ASP A 198 15.47 -5.34 9.41
N PRO A 199 16.36 -5.66 8.42
CA PRO A 199 16.32 -5.28 7.01
C PRO A 199 15.32 -6.13 6.21
N LYS A 200 14.54 -6.96 6.90
CA LYS A 200 13.58 -7.88 6.31
C LYS A 200 12.20 -7.26 6.38
N ILE A 201 11.46 -7.33 5.29
CA ILE A 201 10.07 -6.87 5.29
C ILE A 201 9.24 -7.87 6.09
N TYR A 202 8.44 -7.36 7.02
CA TYR A 202 7.48 -8.14 7.76
C TYR A 202 6.07 -7.84 7.26
N SER A 203 5.18 -8.80 7.50
CA SER A 203 3.77 -8.68 7.23
C SER A 203 2.98 -8.96 8.51
N GLY A 204 2.00 -8.10 8.79
CA GLY A 204 1.09 -8.23 9.93
C GLY A 204 -0.31 -8.60 9.49
N ILE A 205 -0.98 -9.48 10.23
CA ILE A 205 -2.39 -9.81 10.02
C ILE A 205 -3.19 -9.25 11.19
N GLY A 206 -4.14 -8.36 10.90
CA GLY A 206 -5.02 -7.74 11.90
C GLY A 206 -6.36 -8.46 11.98
N LYS A 207 -6.95 -8.55 13.17
CA LYS A 207 -8.26 -9.22 13.38
C LYS A 207 -9.39 -8.41 12.76
N VAL A 208 -9.29 -7.08 12.85
CA VAL A 208 -10.24 -6.13 12.26
C VAL A 208 -9.78 -5.70 10.87
N ALA A 209 -8.49 -5.37 10.72
CA ALA A 209 -7.93 -4.79 9.51
C ALA A 209 -8.12 -5.69 8.29
N SER A 210 -8.12 -7.02 8.46
CA SER A 210 -8.38 -7.98 7.39
C SER A 210 -9.74 -7.82 6.69
N PHE A 211 -10.68 -7.07 7.26
CA PHE A 211 -11.97 -6.74 6.64
C PHE A 211 -12.00 -5.40 5.88
N MET A 212 -10.88 -4.66 5.79
CA MET A 212 -10.82 -3.45 4.96
C MET A 212 -10.74 -3.84 3.49
N ASN A 213 -11.70 -3.36 2.72
CA ASN A 213 -11.74 -3.57 1.27
C ASN A 213 -10.83 -2.62 0.50
N HIS A 214 -10.64 -2.97 -0.76
CA HIS A 214 -9.84 -2.19 -1.69
C HIS A 214 -10.57 -0.95 -2.23
N SER A 215 -9.83 0.16 -2.32
CA SER A 215 -10.10 1.24 -3.27
C SER A 215 -8.77 1.80 -3.80
N CYS A 216 -8.70 2.15 -5.09
CA CYS A 216 -7.58 2.94 -5.61
C CYS A 216 -7.63 4.41 -5.15
N CYS A 217 -8.73 4.80 -4.48
CA CYS A 217 -8.86 6.03 -3.71
C CYS A 217 -9.07 5.66 -2.26
N PRO A 218 -8.01 5.22 -1.54
CA PRO A 218 -8.15 4.90 -0.14
C PRO A 218 -8.58 6.15 0.63
N ASN A 219 -9.34 5.95 1.71
CA ASN A 219 -9.71 7.02 2.64
C ASN A 219 -9.04 6.86 4.00
N VAL A 220 -8.18 5.85 4.14
CA VAL A 220 -7.28 5.68 5.27
C VAL A 220 -5.86 5.42 4.81
N ILE A 221 -4.94 5.74 5.69
CA ILE A 221 -3.53 5.40 5.58
C ILE A 221 -3.15 4.48 6.75
N GLN A 222 -2.21 3.57 6.48
CA GLN A 222 -1.68 2.62 7.44
C GLN A 222 -0.33 3.12 7.98
N ASN A 223 -0.13 3.00 9.28
CA ASN A 223 1.17 3.09 9.94
C ASN A 223 1.41 1.84 10.79
N PHE A 224 2.67 1.56 11.12
CA PHE A 224 3.02 0.56 12.13
C PHE A 224 3.78 1.24 13.27
N ASP A 225 3.18 1.23 14.45
CA ASP A 225 3.78 1.80 15.65
C ASP A 225 4.54 0.73 16.43
N LEU A 226 5.86 0.87 16.43
CA LEU A 226 6.79 -0.06 17.06
C LEU A 226 6.64 -0.13 18.60
N PRO A 227 6.57 1.00 19.34
CA PRO A 227 6.38 1.00 20.79
C PRO A 227 5.13 0.25 21.28
N THR A 228 4.01 0.34 20.55
CA THR A 228 2.76 -0.35 20.89
C THR A 228 2.60 -1.71 20.20
N LEU A 229 3.47 -2.00 19.22
CA LEU A 229 3.43 -3.13 18.30
C LEU A 229 2.06 -3.24 17.59
N SER A 230 1.58 -2.13 17.05
CA SER A 230 0.23 -2.04 16.47
C SER A 230 0.21 -1.51 15.04
N ILE A 231 -0.74 -2.02 14.25
CA ILE A 231 -1.11 -1.45 12.97
C ILE A 231 -2.15 -0.37 13.26
N THR A 232 -1.88 0.84 12.80
CA THR A 232 -2.74 2.02 13.01
C THR A 232 -3.32 2.46 11.67
N PHE A 233 -4.63 2.74 11.65
CA PHE A 233 -5.33 3.31 10.51
C PHE A 233 -5.93 4.66 10.87
N ALA A 234 -5.58 5.67 10.10
CA ALA A 234 -6.10 7.02 10.26
C ALA A 234 -6.71 7.53 8.95
N ALA A 235 -7.70 8.40 9.06
CA ALA A 235 -8.36 8.97 7.91
C ALA A 235 -7.43 9.97 7.19
N VAL A 236 -7.39 9.93 5.85
CA VAL A 236 -6.66 10.93 5.03
C VAL A 236 -7.56 12.08 4.58
N ARG A 237 -8.86 11.98 4.86
CA ARG A 237 -9.89 12.98 4.59
C ARG A 237 -11.08 12.75 5.50
N ASP A 238 -12.04 13.66 5.49
CA ASP A 238 -13.34 13.39 6.14
C ASP A 238 -13.99 12.13 5.54
N ILE A 239 -14.46 11.23 6.41
CA ILE A 239 -15.22 10.02 6.09
C ILE A 239 -16.61 10.18 6.68
N LYS A 240 -17.65 10.08 5.86
CA LYS A 240 -19.03 10.27 6.32
C LYS A 240 -19.59 9.02 7.01
N LYS A 241 -20.53 9.21 7.94
CA LYS A 241 -21.31 8.11 8.51
C LYS A 241 -21.88 7.22 7.40
N GLY A 242 -21.67 5.91 7.52
CA GLY A 242 -22.12 4.91 6.55
C GLY A 242 -21.20 4.72 5.34
N GLU A 243 -20.18 5.56 5.16
CA GLU A 243 -19.16 5.37 4.14
C GLU A 243 -18.27 4.16 4.49
N GLN A 244 -17.82 3.42 3.48
CA GLN A 244 -16.88 2.32 3.67
C GLN A 244 -15.47 2.86 3.94
N ILE A 245 -14.79 2.30 4.94
CA ILE A 245 -13.38 2.53 5.22
C ILE A 245 -12.57 1.58 4.34
N VAL A 246 -11.76 2.14 3.45
CA VAL A 246 -11.10 1.43 2.35
C VAL A 246 -9.60 1.75 2.30
N TYR A 247 -8.82 0.70 2.03
CA TYR A 247 -7.37 0.72 1.91
C TYR A 247 -6.96 0.36 0.46
N SER A 248 -5.73 0.64 0.05
CA SER A 248 -5.27 0.22 -1.29
C SER A 248 -4.64 -1.17 -1.27
N TYR A 249 -4.92 -2.00 -2.28
CA TYR A 249 -4.36 -3.34 -2.51
C TYR A 249 -3.32 -3.34 -3.64
N THR A 250 -2.92 -2.16 -4.09
CA THR A 250 -1.94 -1.92 -5.16
C THR A 250 -1.23 -0.58 -4.92
N ASP A 251 -0.20 -0.29 -5.71
CA ASP A 251 0.39 1.05 -5.78
C ASP A 251 -0.59 2.01 -6.50
N ILE A 252 -1.12 2.98 -5.74
CA ILE A 252 -2.12 3.95 -6.24
C ILE A 252 -1.57 4.91 -7.31
N TYR A 253 -0.24 4.99 -7.46
CA TYR A 253 0.43 5.86 -8.44
C TYR A 253 0.57 5.22 -9.83
N GLN A 254 0.23 3.94 -9.98
CA GLN A 254 0.26 3.30 -11.30
C GLN A 254 -0.96 3.67 -12.14
N PRO A 255 -0.91 3.53 -13.48
CA PRO A 255 -2.07 3.69 -14.36
C PRO A 255 -3.22 2.73 -14.07
N ALA A 256 -4.43 3.06 -14.51
CA ALA A 256 -5.65 2.30 -14.18
C ALA A 256 -5.60 0.83 -14.61
N ALA A 257 -5.04 0.56 -15.78
CA ALA A 257 -4.88 -0.82 -16.28
C ALA A 257 -3.98 -1.67 -15.38
N ALA A 258 -2.86 -1.12 -14.92
CA ALA A 258 -1.93 -1.81 -14.03
C ALA A 258 -2.55 -2.05 -12.65
N ARG A 259 -3.24 -1.05 -12.09
CA ARG A 259 -3.99 -1.22 -10.83
C ARG A 259 -5.07 -2.30 -10.92
N GLN A 260 -5.80 -2.36 -12.03
CA GLN A 260 -6.81 -3.41 -12.28
C GLN A 260 -6.17 -4.80 -12.37
N GLN A 261 -5.04 -4.92 -13.07
CA GLN A 261 -4.29 -6.17 -13.15
C GLN A 261 -3.82 -6.63 -11.77
N ASP A 262 -3.31 -5.70 -10.96
CA ASP A 262 -2.85 -5.99 -9.61
C ASP A 262 -3.96 -6.49 -8.71
N VAL A 263 -5.17 -5.93 -8.78
CA VAL A 263 -6.27 -6.32 -7.89
C VAL A 263 -7.09 -7.50 -8.42
N ALA A 264 -6.99 -7.82 -9.72
CA ALA A 264 -7.64 -8.99 -10.32
C ALA A 264 -7.23 -10.31 -9.63
N LYS A 265 -6.02 -10.38 -9.06
CA LYS A 265 -5.55 -11.53 -8.28
C LYS A 265 -6.35 -11.77 -6.99
N TYR A 266 -7.18 -10.82 -6.55
CA TYR A 266 -8.12 -10.99 -5.45
C TYR A 266 -9.50 -11.48 -5.90
N SER A 267 -9.65 -11.87 -7.17
CA SER A 267 -10.91 -12.35 -7.76
C SER A 267 -12.05 -11.32 -7.75
N PHE A 268 -11.73 -10.03 -7.84
CA PHE A 268 -12.70 -8.96 -8.09
C PHE A 268 -12.17 -7.96 -9.12
N ARG A 269 -13.06 -7.12 -9.66
CA ARG A 269 -12.71 -5.97 -10.52
C ARG A 269 -12.99 -4.67 -9.77
N CYS A 270 -12.01 -3.78 -9.65
CA CYS A 270 -12.21 -2.54 -8.91
C CYS A 270 -13.16 -1.61 -9.66
N LYS A 271 -14.13 -1.02 -8.93
CA LYS A 271 -15.14 -0.09 -9.45
C LYS A 271 -15.08 1.28 -8.76
N CYS A 272 -13.95 1.64 -8.15
CA CYS A 272 -13.82 2.94 -7.47
C CYS A 272 -13.75 4.12 -8.45
N LYS A 273 -13.91 5.36 -7.94
CA LYS A 273 -13.86 6.61 -8.74
C LYS A 273 -12.64 6.68 -9.66
N ALA A 274 -11.47 6.28 -9.15
CA ALA A 274 -10.21 6.25 -9.87
C ALA A 274 -10.14 5.29 -11.06
N CYS A 275 -10.94 4.22 -11.02
CA CYS A 275 -10.95 3.15 -12.02
C CYS A 275 -12.07 3.29 -13.04
N ILE A 276 -13.19 3.92 -12.68
CA ILE A 276 -14.29 4.22 -13.61
C ILE A 276 -14.01 5.52 -14.37
N GLY A 277 -13.58 6.57 -13.67
CA GLY A 277 -13.35 7.90 -14.24
C GLY A 277 -11.89 8.15 -14.65
N TYR A 278 -11.16 7.12 -15.09
CA TYR A 278 -9.77 7.31 -15.51
C TYR A 278 -9.70 8.03 -16.87
N THR A 279 -8.68 8.86 -17.04
CA THR A 279 -8.32 9.49 -18.31
C THR A 279 -6.81 9.37 -18.51
N SER A 280 -6.33 9.59 -19.74
CA SER A 280 -4.89 9.60 -20.02
C SER A 280 -4.15 10.63 -19.15
N ASP A 281 -4.72 11.81 -18.95
CA ASP A 281 -4.13 12.85 -18.09
C ASP A 281 -4.05 12.44 -16.62
N ILE A 282 -5.10 11.80 -16.10
CA ILE A 282 -5.11 11.30 -14.72
C ILE A 282 -4.04 10.22 -14.55
N ASP A 283 -3.94 9.28 -15.50
CA ASP A 283 -2.95 8.21 -15.41
C ASP A 283 -1.52 8.75 -15.58
N LYS A 284 -1.30 9.77 -16.42
CA LYS A 284 -0.02 10.48 -16.51
C LYS A 284 0.32 11.15 -15.18
N PHE A 285 -0.62 11.87 -14.58
CA PHE A 285 -0.42 12.52 -13.28
C PHE A 285 -0.09 11.50 -12.18
N ARG A 286 -0.79 10.37 -12.11
CA ARG A 286 -0.47 9.29 -11.16
C ARG A 286 0.96 8.79 -11.37
N ALA A 287 1.33 8.50 -12.61
CA ALA A 287 2.65 7.97 -12.95
C ALA A 287 3.78 8.94 -12.57
N THR A 288 3.54 10.25 -12.69
CA THR A 288 4.50 11.31 -12.32
C THR A 288 4.27 11.88 -10.93
N TYR A 289 3.39 11.29 -10.10
CA TYR A 289 2.99 11.90 -8.83
C TYR A 289 4.16 12.14 -7.89
N ARG A 290 5.07 11.16 -7.74
CA ARG A 290 6.25 11.27 -6.87
C ARG A 290 7.19 12.39 -7.32
N GLU A 291 7.36 12.54 -8.63
CA GLU A 291 8.15 13.64 -9.20
C GLU A 291 7.46 14.99 -8.97
N ALA A 292 6.15 15.08 -9.21
CA ALA A 292 5.37 16.28 -8.95
C ALA A 292 5.40 16.70 -7.46
N LEU A 293 5.34 15.72 -6.54
CA LEU A 293 5.48 15.95 -5.10
C LEU A 293 6.88 16.44 -4.74
N SER A 294 7.93 15.86 -5.32
CA SER A 294 9.32 16.30 -5.14
C SER A 294 9.53 17.74 -5.65
N ASN A 295 8.96 18.06 -6.80
CA ASN A 295 8.97 19.41 -7.37
C ASN A 295 8.23 20.40 -6.46
N LEU A 296 7.09 20.01 -5.87
CA LEU A 296 6.36 20.84 -4.92
C LEU A 296 7.18 21.10 -3.64
N PHE A 297 7.86 20.08 -3.11
CA PHE A 297 8.76 20.23 -1.97
C PHE A 297 9.93 21.19 -2.27
N ALA A 298 10.57 21.01 -3.44
CA ALA A 298 11.64 21.91 -3.88
C ALA A 298 11.13 23.36 -4.07
N TYR A 299 9.92 23.51 -4.61
CA TYR A 299 9.26 24.80 -4.77
C TYR A 299 9.01 25.50 -3.42
N GLN A 300 8.49 24.77 -2.43
CA GLN A 300 8.29 25.27 -1.07
C GLN A 300 9.61 25.77 -0.47
N ASN A 301 10.68 24.97 -0.56
CA ASN A 301 11.98 25.31 0.02
C ASN A 301 12.67 26.49 -0.66
N ARG A 302 12.54 26.63 -1.98
CA ARG A 302 13.24 27.67 -2.76
C ARG A 302 12.48 28.99 -2.81
N PHE A 303 11.17 28.94 -3.02
CA PHE A 303 10.38 30.13 -3.31
C PHE A 303 9.56 30.56 -2.10
N LEU A 304 8.84 29.64 -1.46
CA LEU A 304 7.84 30.01 -0.45
C LEU A 304 8.46 30.42 0.90
N ARG A 305 9.69 30.00 1.18
CA ARG A 305 10.46 30.51 2.32
C ARG A 305 10.86 31.99 2.20
N ASN A 306 10.79 32.59 1.01
CA ASN A 306 11.05 34.03 0.85
C ASN A 306 9.88 34.84 1.47
N PRO A 307 10.16 35.76 2.42
CA PRO A 307 9.12 36.53 3.10
C PRO A 307 8.32 37.48 2.19
N LEU A 308 8.80 37.77 0.98
CA LEU A 308 8.17 38.70 0.03
C LEU A 308 7.21 38.02 -0.97
N VAL A 309 6.94 36.72 -0.86
CA VAL A 309 6.03 36.03 -1.80
C VAL A 309 4.58 36.41 -1.60
N THR A 310 3.86 36.57 -2.71
CA THR A 310 2.43 36.87 -2.74
C THR A 310 1.58 35.59 -2.68
N GLU A 311 0.28 35.74 -2.43
CA GLU A 311 -0.67 34.61 -2.43
C GLU A 311 -0.73 33.87 -3.78
N GLN A 312 -0.42 34.54 -4.88
CA GLN A 312 -0.33 33.90 -6.20
C GLN A 312 0.75 32.81 -6.26
N ALA A 313 1.74 32.84 -5.37
CA ALA A 313 2.73 31.77 -5.23
C ALA A 313 2.12 30.45 -4.70
N LEU A 314 0.89 30.47 -4.17
CA LEU A 314 0.16 29.24 -3.80
C LEU A 314 -0.49 28.54 -5.00
N ASN A 315 -0.54 29.16 -6.18
CA ASN A 315 -1.19 28.57 -7.35
C ASN A 315 -0.68 27.15 -7.68
N PRO A 316 0.64 26.87 -7.69
CA PRO A 316 1.13 25.51 -7.91
C PRO A 316 0.67 24.52 -6.82
N VAL A 317 0.56 24.97 -5.57
CA VAL A 317 0.09 24.16 -4.43
C VAL A 317 -1.37 23.78 -4.61
N TYR A 318 -2.23 24.76 -4.95
CA TYR A 318 -3.65 24.52 -5.21
C TYR A 318 -3.87 23.65 -6.46
N GLN A 319 -3.10 23.87 -7.53
CA GLN A 319 -3.16 23.06 -8.74
C GLN A 319 -2.76 21.61 -8.45
N PHE A 320 -1.69 21.40 -7.67
CA PHE A 320 -1.28 20.06 -7.26
C PHE A 320 -2.37 19.39 -6.42
N LYS A 321 -2.87 20.05 -5.36
CA LYS A 321 -3.95 19.53 -4.51
C LYS A 321 -5.19 19.15 -5.31
N SER A 322 -5.63 20.03 -6.22
CA SER A 322 -6.78 19.80 -7.08
C SER A 322 -6.56 18.58 -8.01
N SER A 323 -5.37 18.47 -8.60
CA SER A 323 -4.99 17.33 -9.45
C SER A 323 -4.96 16.02 -8.66
N SER A 324 -4.45 16.05 -7.43
CA SER A 324 -4.43 14.91 -6.50
C SER A 324 -5.85 14.43 -6.16
N ILE A 325 -6.75 15.34 -5.77
CA ILE A 325 -8.16 15.03 -5.49
C ILE A 325 -8.86 14.45 -6.72
N LYS A 326 -8.64 15.06 -7.91
CA LYS A 326 -9.19 14.58 -9.18
C LYS A 326 -8.67 13.18 -9.54
N ALA A 327 -7.40 12.91 -9.27
CA ALA A 327 -6.80 11.59 -9.41
C ALA A 327 -7.19 10.64 -8.26
N GLY A 328 -7.89 11.11 -7.24
CA GLY A 328 -8.26 10.34 -6.06
C GLY A 328 -7.07 9.86 -5.24
N ILE A 329 -5.98 10.63 -5.26
CA ILE A 329 -4.82 10.47 -4.40
C ILE A 329 -4.94 11.52 -3.29
N GLU A 330 -5.33 11.07 -2.10
CA GLU A 330 -5.47 11.90 -0.91
C GLU A 330 -4.56 11.23 0.14
N THR A 331 -3.35 11.77 0.34
CA THR A 331 -2.24 11.08 1.05
C THR A 331 -1.55 12.02 2.03
N SER A 332 -1.13 11.49 3.18
CA SER A 332 -0.43 12.22 4.25
C SER A 332 0.78 13.05 3.80
N ASP A 333 1.59 12.52 2.88
CA ASP A 333 2.90 13.12 2.56
C ASP A 333 2.75 14.45 1.81
N ALA A 334 1.78 14.50 0.90
CA ALA A 334 1.40 15.73 0.23
C ALA A 334 0.71 16.71 1.17
N ASP A 335 -0.18 16.20 2.02
CA ASP A 335 -0.93 17.03 2.96
C ASP A 335 0.00 17.74 3.95
N LYS A 336 1.08 17.11 4.39
CA LYS A 336 2.10 17.77 5.21
C LYS A 336 2.69 19.01 4.53
N ILE A 337 3.21 18.85 3.31
CA ILE A 337 3.80 19.95 2.53
C ILE A 337 2.77 21.05 2.28
N ILE A 338 1.55 20.66 1.93
CA ILE A 338 0.45 21.60 1.65
C ILE A 338 0.06 22.37 2.92
N LEU A 339 -0.16 21.70 4.05
CA LEU A 339 -0.57 22.33 5.31
C LEU A 339 0.50 23.30 5.82
N GLU A 340 1.76 22.89 5.84
CA GLU A 340 2.89 23.76 6.23
C GLU A 340 2.99 24.99 5.31
N THR A 341 2.78 24.79 4.01
CA THR A 341 2.81 25.89 3.04
C THR A 341 1.68 26.87 3.26
N LEU A 342 0.46 26.38 3.48
CA LEU A 342 -0.72 27.22 3.71
C LEU A 342 -0.60 27.99 5.03
N GLU A 343 -0.14 27.34 6.09
CA GLU A 343 0.04 27.97 7.41
C GLU A 343 1.05 29.12 7.32
N MET A 344 2.23 28.87 6.74
CA MET A 344 3.26 29.90 6.56
C MET A 344 2.77 31.13 5.77
N VAL A 345 1.97 30.94 4.71
CA VAL A 345 1.45 32.07 3.93
C VAL A 345 0.36 32.82 4.70
N ASN A 346 -0.51 32.11 5.42
CA ASN A 346 -1.56 32.75 6.21
C ASN A 346 -1.00 33.50 7.43
N GLU A 347 0.10 33.02 8.04
CA GLU A 347 0.83 33.76 9.08
C GLU A 347 1.30 35.12 8.57
N ARG A 348 1.86 35.18 7.36
CA ARG A 348 2.33 36.43 6.75
C ARG A 348 1.19 37.38 6.37
N LYS A 349 0.01 36.84 6.06
CA LYS A 349 -1.22 37.64 5.83
C LYS A 349 -1.82 38.17 7.14
N GLY A 350 -1.37 37.69 8.29
CA GLY A 350 -1.99 38.01 9.58
C GLY A 350 -3.35 37.34 9.80
N ASP A 351 -3.69 36.28 9.03
CA ASP A 351 -4.93 35.52 9.24
C ASP A 351 -4.75 34.49 10.36
N GLY A 352 -4.69 34.99 11.59
CA GLY A 352 -4.46 34.16 12.78
C GLY A 352 -5.51 33.06 12.97
N LYS A 353 -6.74 33.24 12.48
CA LYS A 353 -7.80 32.23 12.60
C LYS A 353 -7.50 31.02 11.71
N GLU A 354 -7.10 31.27 10.47
CA GLU A 354 -6.77 30.19 9.53
C GLU A 354 -5.48 29.47 9.92
N VAL A 355 -4.48 30.20 10.43
CA VAL A 355 -3.24 29.62 10.98
C VAL A 355 -3.55 28.65 12.12
N LEU A 356 -4.40 29.04 13.07
CA LEU A 356 -4.79 28.17 14.17
C LEU A 356 -5.47 26.88 13.67
N ARG A 357 -6.40 27.00 12.71
CA ARG A 357 -7.08 25.86 12.11
C ARG A 357 -6.10 24.90 11.41
N LEU A 358 -5.19 25.43 10.58
CA LEU A 358 -4.18 24.65 9.87
C LEU A 358 -3.17 24.01 10.83
N GLY A 359 -2.78 24.72 11.88
CA GLY A 359 -1.90 24.21 12.93
C GLY A 359 -2.52 23.04 13.70
N GLU A 360 -3.83 23.07 13.97
CA GLU A 360 -4.55 21.94 14.56
C GLU A 360 -4.57 20.71 13.63
N GLU A 361 -4.86 20.90 12.33
CA GLU A 361 -4.83 19.82 11.34
C GLU A 361 -3.43 19.21 11.19
N LYS A 362 -2.40 20.06 11.09
CA LYS A 362 -0.99 19.64 11.04
C LYS A 362 -0.60 18.86 12.29
N LYS A 363 -1.02 19.31 13.48
CA LYS A 363 -0.75 18.62 14.75
C LYS A 363 -1.41 17.23 14.79
N CYS A 364 -2.63 17.09 14.26
CA CYS A 364 -3.27 15.78 14.14
C CYS A 364 -2.51 14.87 13.18
N LEU A 365 -2.09 15.39 12.02
CA LEU A 365 -1.27 14.64 11.05
C LEU A 365 0.06 14.17 11.67
N LEU A 366 0.81 15.07 12.31
CA LEU A 366 2.12 14.75 12.90
C LEU A 366 2.04 13.79 14.09
N LYS A 367 0.92 13.76 14.82
CA LYS A 367 0.69 12.75 15.88
C LYS A 367 0.56 11.34 15.32
N LEU A 368 0.03 11.21 14.11
CA LEU A 368 -0.14 9.92 13.45
C LEU A 368 1.10 9.48 12.66
N PHE A 369 1.84 10.47 12.16
CA PHE A 369 3.06 10.33 11.37
C PHE A 369 4.16 11.20 11.97
N PRO A 370 4.75 10.78 13.10
CA PRO A 370 5.90 11.49 13.65
C PRO A 370 7.06 11.45 12.64
N GLU A 371 7.83 12.54 12.59
CA GLU A 371 9.07 12.55 11.80
C GLU A 371 10.04 11.52 12.39
N ASN A 372 10.58 10.65 11.54
CA ASN A 372 11.62 9.68 11.90
C ASN A 372 13.01 10.31 11.82
#